data_AF-A0A543G062-F1
#
_entry.id   AF-A0A543G062-F1
#
_cell.length_a   1.000
_cell.length_b   1.000
_cell.length_c   1.000
_cell.angle_alpha   90.00
_cell.angle_beta   90.00
_cell.angle_gamma   90.00
#
_symmetry.space_group_name_H-M   'P 1'
#
loop_
_entity.id
_entity.type
_entity.pdbx_description
1 polymer ?
#
loop_
_entity_poly.entity_id
_entity_poly.type
_entity_poly.pdbx_seq_one_letter_code
_entity_poly.pdbx_strand_id
1 'polypeptide(L)'
;MKTKQYLTILLLLILYSCSNKKKSVLEKTKSDKENIMELKRKCVQEGDIQSFDELVLYYSYHEKLEYELLPIAIIMADTYHAKKSYLIVYLSTIKIYNKGIYSIYNFRNLTSEQKAFALYYLEKGVFSSDSSCILELARLNKYGIGMQKNIEKSKFYENLYRKKNPSCDFEKKDEYEMKNGIL
;
A
#
# COMPACT_ATOMS: atom_id res chain seq x y z
N MET A 1 32.07 -50.97 16.21
CA MET A 1 31.29 -51.02 14.95
C MET A 1 29.87 -50.47 15.10
N LYS A 2 29.09 -50.86 16.12
CA LYS A 2 27.69 -50.44 16.30
C LYS A 2 27.47 -48.93 16.48
N THR A 3 28.35 -48.22 17.18
CA THR A 3 28.27 -46.75 17.39
C THR A 3 28.43 -45.93 16.11
N LYS A 4 29.25 -46.38 15.14
CA LYS A 4 29.39 -45.72 13.83
C LYS A 4 28.14 -45.88 12.97
N GLN A 5 27.43 -47.02 13.09
CA GLN A 5 26.14 -47.28 12.41
C GLN A 5 25.00 -46.41 12.96
N TYR A 6 24.90 -46.23 14.28
CA TYR A 6 23.89 -45.33 14.86
C TYR A 6 24.10 -43.86 14.46
N LEU A 7 25.37 -43.42 14.37
CA LEU A 7 25.70 -42.07 13.93
C LEU A 7 25.32 -41.84 12.45
N THR A 8 25.52 -42.84 11.59
CA THR A 8 25.14 -42.75 10.17
C THR A 8 23.62 -42.75 9.97
N ILE A 9 22.88 -43.56 10.75
CA ILE A 9 21.41 -43.56 10.71
C ILE A 9 20.84 -42.22 11.19
N LEU A 10 21.40 -41.65 12.26
CA LEU A 10 20.99 -40.34 12.77
C LEU A 10 21.23 -39.22 11.74
N LEU A 11 22.38 -39.24 11.05
CA LEU A 11 22.69 -38.31 9.96
C LEU A 11 21.71 -38.44 8.78
N LEU A 12 21.34 -39.66 8.39
CA LEU A 12 20.36 -39.89 7.32
C LEU A 12 18.96 -39.38 7.70
N LEU A 13 18.53 -39.54 8.95
CA LEU A 13 17.25 -39.01 9.44
C LEU A 13 17.21 -37.48 9.45
N ILE A 14 18.30 -36.82 9.83
CA ILE A 14 18.42 -35.36 9.79
C ILE A 14 18.36 -34.86 8.33
N LEU A 15 19.09 -35.52 7.41
CA LEU A 15 19.08 -35.16 5.99
C LEU A 15 17.71 -35.39 5.34
N TYR A 16 17.00 -36.48 5.70
CA TYR A 16 15.66 -36.78 5.21
C TYR A 16 14.62 -35.76 5.73
N SER A 17 14.69 -35.39 7.01
CA SER A 17 13.84 -34.35 7.61
C SER A 17 14.05 -32.98 6.96
N CYS A 18 15.30 -32.59 6.71
CA CYS A 18 15.63 -31.36 5.99
C CYS A 18 15.10 -31.36 4.53
N SER A 19 15.11 -32.51 3.87
CA SER A 19 14.65 -32.65 2.48
C SER A 19 13.13 -32.48 2.36
N ASN A 20 12.35 -33.08 3.27
CA ASN A 20 10.90 -32.92 3.30
C ASN A 20 10.46 -31.49 3.62
N LYS A 21 11.14 -30.82 4.57
CA LYS A 21 10.86 -29.41 4.90
C LYS A 21 11.13 -28.49 3.71
N LYS A 22 12.20 -28.74 2.94
CA LYS A 22 12.52 -27.95 1.74
C LYS A 22 11.46 -28.12 0.65
N LYS A 23 10.94 -29.34 0.45
CA LYS A 23 9.89 -29.63 -0.54
C LYS A 23 8.55 -28.96 -0.18
N SER A 24 8.11 -29.07 1.08
CA SER A 24 6.84 -28.45 1.50
C SER A 24 6.86 -26.92 1.48
N VAL A 25 8.00 -26.30 1.82
CA VAL A 25 8.19 -24.84 1.69
C VAL A 25 8.13 -24.42 0.22
N LEU A 26 8.73 -25.19 -0.69
CA LEU A 26 8.72 -24.89 -2.13
C LEU A 26 7.32 -25.00 -2.73
N GLU A 27 6.55 -26.02 -2.35
CA GLU A 27 5.15 -26.21 -2.78
C GLU A 27 4.24 -25.09 -2.27
N LYS A 28 4.37 -24.70 -1.00
CA LYS A 28 3.63 -23.56 -0.43
C LYS A 28 3.98 -22.25 -1.15
N THR A 29 5.26 -21.99 -1.37
CA THR A 29 5.72 -20.78 -2.06
C THR A 29 5.22 -20.72 -3.51
N LYS A 30 5.12 -21.88 -4.18
CA LYS A 30 4.56 -21.98 -5.53
C LYS A 30 3.06 -21.68 -5.53
N SER A 31 2.31 -22.27 -4.59
CA SER A 31 0.87 -22.01 -4.43
C SER A 31 0.58 -20.53 -4.11
N ASP A 32 1.37 -19.91 -3.23
CA ASP A 32 1.21 -18.49 -2.90
C ASP A 32 1.44 -17.61 -4.14
N LYS A 33 2.44 -17.93 -4.98
CA LYS A 33 2.69 -17.19 -6.23
C LYS A 33 1.56 -17.35 -7.24
N GLU A 34 1.04 -18.56 -7.42
CA GLU A 34 -0.10 -18.83 -8.33
C GLU A 34 -1.35 -18.07 -7.88
N ASN A 35 -1.61 -18.03 -6.57
CA ASN A 35 -2.71 -17.25 -6.00
C ASN A 35 -2.55 -15.74 -6.26
N ILE A 36 -1.36 -15.18 -6.03
CA ILE A 36 -1.10 -13.75 -6.30
C ILE A 36 -1.24 -13.43 -7.79
N MET A 37 -0.77 -14.30 -8.68
CA MET A 37 -0.95 -14.11 -10.12
C MET A 37 -2.41 -14.07 -10.54
N GLU A 38 -3.25 -14.95 -9.97
CA GLU A 38 -4.68 -14.95 -10.26
C GLU A 38 -5.38 -13.69 -9.76
N LEU A 39 -5.04 -13.21 -8.55
CA LEU A 39 -5.55 -11.93 -8.05
C LEU A 39 -5.17 -10.77 -8.99
N LYS A 40 -3.90 -10.73 -9.44
CA LYS A 40 -3.45 -9.71 -10.41
C LYS A 40 -4.25 -9.78 -11.71
N ARG A 41 -4.48 -10.99 -12.23
CA ARG A 41 -5.26 -11.21 -13.45
C ARG A 41 -6.67 -10.66 -13.31
N LYS A 42 -7.37 -11.00 -12.23
CA LYS A 42 -8.73 -10.50 -11.93
C LYS A 42 -8.79 -8.98 -11.84
N CYS A 43 -7.83 -8.35 -11.18
CA CYS A 43 -7.76 -6.88 -11.15
C CYS A 43 -7.62 -6.29 -12.55
N VAL A 44 -6.68 -6.81 -13.35
CA VAL A 44 -6.37 -6.24 -14.67
C VAL A 44 -7.49 -6.48 -15.68
N GLN A 45 -8.07 -7.67 -15.70
CA GLN A 45 -9.03 -8.09 -16.73
C GLN A 45 -10.49 -7.82 -16.37
N GLU A 46 -10.82 -7.84 -15.08
CA GLU A 46 -12.21 -7.82 -14.61
C GLU A 46 -12.48 -6.63 -13.68
N GLY A 47 -11.46 -5.92 -13.21
CA GLY A 47 -11.61 -4.83 -12.26
C GLY A 47 -12.07 -5.29 -10.88
N ASP A 48 -11.75 -6.53 -10.50
CA ASP A 48 -12.25 -7.14 -9.27
C ASP A 48 -11.72 -6.43 -8.01
N ILE A 49 -12.62 -5.71 -7.32
CA ILE A 49 -12.27 -4.88 -6.15
C ILE A 49 -11.79 -5.74 -4.98
N GLN A 50 -12.38 -6.92 -4.78
CA GLN A 50 -11.98 -7.80 -3.69
C GLN A 50 -10.55 -8.29 -3.88
N SER A 51 -10.21 -8.77 -5.08
CA SER A 51 -8.84 -9.18 -5.42
C SER A 51 -7.86 -8.00 -5.28
N PHE A 52 -8.30 -6.79 -5.61
CA PHE A 52 -7.48 -5.59 -5.41
C PHE A 52 -7.22 -5.32 -3.93
N ASP A 53 -8.22 -5.43 -3.07
CA ASP A 53 -8.06 -5.28 -1.63
C ASP A 53 -7.13 -6.35 -1.03
N GLU A 54 -7.24 -7.60 -1.50
CA GLU A 54 -6.34 -8.69 -1.10
C GLU A 54 -4.90 -8.42 -1.54
N LEU A 55 -4.68 -7.87 -2.75
CA LEU A 55 -3.35 -7.48 -3.20
C LEU A 55 -2.77 -6.32 -2.39
N VAL A 56 -3.58 -5.28 -2.10
CA VAL A 56 -3.16 -4.17 -1.24
C VAL A 56 -2.70 -4.68 0.12
N LEU A 57 -3.47 -5.60 0.72
CA LEU A 57 -3.10 -6.23 1.99
C LEU A 57 -1.83 -7.07 1.86
N TYR A 58 -1.73 -7.91 0.83
CA TYR A 58 -0.56 -8.74 0.57
C TYR A 58 0.73 -7.90 0.50
N TYR A 59 0.73 -6.84 -0.32
CA TYR A 59 1.91 -5.98 -0.49
C TYR A 59 2.24 -5.16 0.75
N SER A 60 1.26 -4.85 1.61
CA SER A 60 1.53 -4.21 2.91
C SER A 60 2.41 -5.04 3.83
N TYR A 61 2.44 -6.38 3.67
CA TYR A 61 3.31 -7.29 4.41
C TYR A 61 4.59 -7.67 3.63
N HIS A 62 4.68 -7.29 2.36
CA HIS A 62 5.76 -7.66 1.44
C HIS A 62 6.38 -6.41 0.80
N GLU A 63 6.87 -5.49 1.64
CA GLU A 63 7.37 -4.16 1.23
C GLU A 63 8.36 -4.20 0.06
N LYS A 64 9.19 -5.25 -0.03
CA LYS A 64 10.16 -5.43 -1.12
C LYS A 64 9.53 -5.67 -2.50
N LEU A 65 8.24 -5.96 -2.58
CA LEU A 65 7.51 -6.21 -3.82
C LEU A 65 6.44 -5.13 -4.10
N GLU A 66 6.35 -4.11 -3.25
CA GLU A 66 5.28 -3.12 -3.32
C GLU A 66 5.26 -2.32 -4.64
N TYR A 67 6.39 -2.25 -5.35
CA TYR A 67 6.44 -1.63 -6.68
C TYR A 67 5.55 -2.33 -7.73
N GLU A 68 5.22 -3.61 -7.53
CA GLU A 68 4.32 -4.36 -8.42
C GLU A 68 2.86 -3.90 -8.29
N LEU A 69 2.48 -3.26 -7.17
CA LEU A 69 1.12 -2.82 -6.93
C LEU A 69 0.76 -1.57 -7.73
N LEU A 70 1.70 -0.65 -7.94
CA LEU A 70 1.45 0.63 -8.63
C LEU A 70 0.79 0.46 -10.01
N PRO A 71 1.31 -0.35 -10.96
CA PRO A 71 0.67 -0.49 -12.27
C PRO A 71 -0.75 -1.07 -12.18
N ILE A 72 -1.00 -1.97 -11.23
CA ILE A 72 -2.34 -2.55 -11.00
C ILE A 72 -3.28 -1.47 -10.45
N ALA A 73 -2.83 -0.68 -9.47
CA ALA A 73 -3.61 0.42 -8.90
C ALA A 73 -3.96 1.48 -9.95
N ILE A 74 -3.04 1.79 -10.86
CA ILE A 74 -3.29 2.67 -12.02
C ILE A 74 -4.41 2.10 -12.89
N ILE A 75 -4.34 0.82 -13.27
CA ILE A 75 -5.39 0.18 -14.08
C ILE A 75 -6.74 0.23 -13.37
N MET A 76 -6.78 -0.12 -12.07
CA MET A 76 -7.99 -0.06 -11.25
C MET A 76 -8.58 1.35 -11.15
N ALA A 77 -7.73 2.38 -11.09
CA ALA A 77 -8.14 3.78 -11.02
C ALA A 77 -8.65 4.32 -12.36
N ASP A 78 -7.91 4.07 -13.44
CA ASP A 78 -8.17 4.70 -14.73
C ASP A 78 -9.20 3.94 -15.56
N THR A 79 -9.24 2.61 -15.46
CA THR A 79 -10.16 1.77 -16.25
C THR A 79 -11.45 1.49 -15.50
N TYR A 80 -11.34 1.10 -14.23
CA TYR A 80 -12.49 0.63 -13.44
C TYR A 80 -13.01 1.66 -12.43
N HIS A 81 -12.32 2.81 -12.31
CA HIS A 81 -12.68 3.89 -11.39
C HIS A 81 -12.87 3.44 -9.94
N ALA A 82 -12.10 2.44 -9.50
CA ALA A 82 -12.15 1.94 -8.14
C ALA A 82 -11.70 3.03 -7.16
N LYS A 83 -12.60 3.48 -6.26
CA LYS A 83 -12.35 4.67 -5.42
C LYS A 83 -11.05 4.59 -4.60
N LYS A 84 -10.80 3.42 -4.01
CA LYS A 84 -9.61 3.20 -3.16
C LYS A 84 -8.31 3.25 -3.95
N SER A 85 -8.31 2.88 -5.24
CA SER A 85 -7.07 2.80 -6.01
C SER A 85 -6.44 4.17 -6.24
N TYR A 86 -7.22 5.25 -6.26
CA TYR A 86 -6.69 6.62 -6.31
C TYR A 86 -5.73 6.92 -5.14
N LEU A 87 -6.13 6.56 -3.92
CA LEU A 87 -5.27 6.69 -2.74
C LEU A 87 -4.05 5.78 -2.88
N ILE A 88 -4.22 4.53 -3.31
CA ILE A 88 -3.12 3.58 -3.44
C ILE A 88 -2.06 4.08 -4.43
N VAL A 89 -2.47 4.66 -5.57
CA VAL A 89 -1.51 5.27 -6.51
C VAL A 89 -0.71 6.40 -5.85
N TYR A 90 -1.37 7.30 -5.10
CA TYR A 90 -0.69 8.36 -4.35
C TYR A 90 0.32 7.79 -3.33
N LEU A 91 -0.11 6.84 -2.49
CA LEU A 91 0.74 6.23 -1.46
C LEU A 91 1.93 5.46 -2.07
N SER A 92 1.67 4.62 -3.08
CA SER A 92 2.71 3.84 -3.75
C SER A 92 3.73 4.73 -4.45
N THR A 93 3.31 5.86 -5.03
CA THR A 93 4.23 6.84 -5.64
C THR A 93 5.22 7.38 -4.59
N ILE A 94 4.72 7.82 -3.42
CA ILE A 94 5.58 8.30 -2.34
C ILE A 94 6.55 7.19 -1.90
N LYS A 95 6.04 5.98 -1.65
CA LYS A 95 6.87 4.87 -1.18
C LYS A 95 7.97 4.48 -2.15
N ILE A 96 7.66 4.32 -3.44
CA ILE A 96 8.65 3.93 -4.46
C ILE A 96 9.83 4.89 -4.49
N TYR A 97 9.57 6.20 -4.42
CA TYR A 97 10.63 7.21 -4.43
C TYR A 97 11.23 7.49 -3.05
N ASN A 98 10.78 6.80 -2.00
CA ASN A 98 11.28 6.94 -0.63
C ASN A 98 11.61 5.59 0.01
N LYS A 99 12.21 4.68 -0.78
CA LYS A 99 12.73 3.38 -0.30
C LYS A 99 11.70 2.49 0.38
N GLY A 100 10.45 2.53 -0.08
CA GLY A 100 9.32 1.77 0.46
C GLY A 100 8.62 2.44 1.66
N ILE A 101 9.14 3.56 2.17
CA ILE A 101 8.63 4.20 3.38
C ILE A 101 7.59 5.25 3.02
N TYR A 102 6.38 5.08 3.54
CA TYR A 102 5.37 6.12 3.51
C TYR A 102 5.50 7.02 4.74
N SER A 103 5.56 8.32 4.47
CA SER A 103 5.21 9.39 5.38
C SER A 103 4.66 10.50 4.50
N ILE A 104 3.64 11.23 4.94
CA ILE A 104 3.15 12.36 4.16
C ILE A 104 4.28 13.38 3.90
N TYR A 105 5.22 13.55 4.84
CA TYR A 105 6.34 14.47 4.67
C TYR A 105 7.30 14.06 3.54
N ASN A 106 7.40 12.76 3.23
CA ASN A 106 8.20 12.24 2.13
C ASN A 106 7.70 12.71 0.75
N PHE A 107 6.46 13.23 0.66
CA PHE A 107 5.97 13.90 -0.55
C PHE A 107 6.87 15.08 -0.97
N ARG A 108 7.57 15.74 -0.03
CA ARG A 108 8.50 16.83 -0.37
C ARG A 108 9.69 16.38 -1.23
N ASN A 109 10.08 15.11 -1.11
CA ASN A 109 11.24 14.51 -1.77
C ASN A 109 10.98 14.18 -3.25
N LEU A 110 9.71 14.20 -3.66
CA LEU A 110 9.32 13.94 -5.05
C LEU A 110 9.72 15.09 -5.98
N THR A 111 10.04 14.77 -7.24
CA THR A 111 10.21 15.78 -8.30
C THR A 111 8.88 16.46 -8.63
N SER A 112 8.90 17.54 -9.40
CA SER A 112 7.69 18.25 -9.83
C SER A 112 6.73 17.34 -10.61
N GLU A 113 7.26 16.48 -11.49
CA GLU A 113 6.48 15.54 -12.30
C GLU A 113 5.85 14.45 -11.43
N GLN A 114 6.62 13.92 -10.47
CA GLN A 114 6.14 12.91 -9.53
C GLN A 114 5.07 13.47 -8.59
N LYS A 115 5.23 14.73 -8.13
CA LYS A 115 4.20 15.43 -7.36
C LYS A 115 2.94 15.64 -8.17
N ALA A 116 3.07 16.10 -9.42
CA ALA A 116 1.93 16.30 -10.32
C ALA A 116 1.18 14.98 -10.57
N PHE A 117 1.90 13.89 -10.80
CA PHE A 117 1.33 12.55 -10.93
C PHE A 117 0.56 12.12 -9.67
N ALA A 118 1.20 12.20 -8.50
CA ALA A 118 0.57 11.82 -7.23
C ALA A 118 -0.65 12.69 -6.89
N LEU A 119 -0.56 14.01 -7.10
CA LEU A 119 -1.66 14.95 -6.86
C LEU A 119 -2.83 14.72 -7.82
N TYR A 120 -2.57 14.40 -9.08
CA TYR A 120 -3.63 14.09 -10.06
C TYR A 120 -4.51 12.93 -9.57
N TYR A 121 -3.91 11.83 -9.11
CA TYR A 121 -4.69 10.71 -8.56
C TYR A 121 -5.39 11.08 -7.25
N LEU A 122 -4.73 11.85 -6.38
CA LEU A 122 -5.34 12.29 -5.13
C LEU A 122 -6.58 13.17 -5.38
N GLU A 123 -6.52 14.08 -6.35
CA GLU A 123 -7.64 14.94 -6.76
C GLU A 123 -8.76 14.13 -7.43
N LYS A 124 -8.45 13.11 -8.25
CA LYS A 124 -9.45 12.15 -8.74
C LYS A 124 -10.14 11.40 -7.60
N GLY A 125 -9.39 11.01 -6.57
CA GLY A 125 -9.91 10.40 -5.35
C GLY A 125 -10.92 11.31 -4.65
N VAL A 126 -10.59 12.59 -4.49
CA VAL A 126 -11.51 13.60 -3.94
C VAL A 126 -12.79 13.73 -4.78
N PHE A 127 -12.67 13.79 -6.11
CA PHE A 127 -13.83 13.83 -7.00
C PHE A 127 -14.70 12.57 -6.88
N SER A 128 -14.07 11.40 -6.73
CA SER A 128 -14.73 10.13 -6.47
C SER A 128 -15.29 9.99 -5.05
N SER A 129 -15.14 11.04 -4.24
CA SER A 129 -15.69 11.14 -2.90
C SER A 129 -15.00 10.22 -1.87
N ASP A 130 -13.72 9.88 -2.09
CA ASP A 130 -12.90 9.08 -1.18
C ASP A 130 -12.42 9.90 0.03
N SER A 131 -12.82 9.49 1.25
CA SER A 131 -12.51 10.23 2.49
C SER A 131 -11.02 10.32 2.78
N SER A 132 -10.24 9.28 2.44
CA SER A 132 -8.80 9.25 2.71
C SER A 132 -8.07 10.22 1.77
N CYS A 133 -8.47 10.28 0.51
CA CYS A 133 -7.91 11.25 -0.44
C CYS A 133 -8.21 12.69 -0.01
N ILE A 134 -9.43 12.96 0.47
CA ILE A 134 -9.82 14.28 0.99
C ILE A 134 -8.95 14.66 2.20
N LEU A 135 -8.74 13.72 3.13
CA LEU A 135 -7.94 13.91 4.33
C LEU A 135 -6.48 14.24 3.98
N GLU A 136 -5.86 13.46 3.10
CA GLU A 136 -4.49 13.68 2.63
C GLU A 136 -4.34 15.05 1.95
N LEU A 137 -5.27 15.42 1.05
CA LEU A 137 -5.19 16.69 0.34
C LEU A 137 -5.42 17.89 1.28
N ALA A 138 -6.26 17.75 2.30
CA ALA A 138 -6.39 18.75 3.36
C ALA A 138 -5.04 18.98 4.07
N ARG A 139 -4.37 17.90 4.49
CA ARG A 139 -3.08 17.97 5.19
C ARG A 139 -1.97 18.59 4.35
N LEU A 140 -1.83 18.19 3.08
CA LEU A 140 -0.85 18.78 2.17
C LEU A 140 -1.01 20.30 2.08
N ASN A 141 -2.26 20.79 1.97
CA ASN A 141 -2.57 22.20 1.92
C ASN A 141 -2.38 22.92 3.27
N LYS A 142 -2.79 22.30 4.39
CA LYS A 142 -2.65 22.84 5.75
C LYS A 142 -1.19 23.10 6.11
N TYR A 143 -0.34 22.13 5.83
CA TYR A 143 1.06 22.12 6.26
C TYR A 143 2.03 22.56 5.15
N GLY A 144 1.59 22.72 3.91
CA GLY A 144 2.46 23.07 2.78
C GLY A 144 3.52 21.99 2.51
N ILE A 145 3.14 20.73 2.61
CA ILE A 145 4.07 19.61 2.47
C ILE A 145 4.35 19.42 0.98
N GLY A 146 5.57 19.75 0.54
CA GLY A 146 5.99 19.59 -0.85
C GLY A 146 5.23 20.45 -1.87
N MET A 147 4.38 21.37 -1.40
CA MET A 147 3.60 22.31 -2.19
C MET A 147 3.36 23.61 -1.41
N GLN A 148 2.89 24.66 -2.06
CA GLN A 148 2.56 25.91 -1.38
C GLN A 148 1.42 25.70 -0.37
N LYS A 149 1.65 26.13 0.89
CA LYS A 149 0.62 26.12 1.93
C LYS A 149 -0.60 26.94 1.51
N ASN A 150 -1.79 26.37 1.66
CA ASN A 150 -3.05 27.01 1.32
C ASN A 150 -4.13 26.65 2.36
N ILE A 151 -4.32 27.53 3.34
CA ILE A 151 -5.25 27.30 4.45
C ILE A 151 -6.71 27.29 4.00
N GLU A 152 -7.08 28.11 3.01
CA GLU A 152 -8.44 28.16 2.50
C GLU A 152 -8.82 26.83 1.83
N LYS A 153 -7.95 26.33 0.96
CA LYS A 153 -8.13 25.03 0.30
C LYS A 153 -8.12 23.87 1.31
N SER A 154 -7.29 23.95 2.37
CA SER A 154 -7.35 23.01 3.50
C SER A 154 -8.73 23.00 4.16
N LYS A 155 -9.23 24.17 4.58
CA LYS A 155 -10.54 24.30 5.25
C LYS A 155 -11.67 23.79 4.38
N PHE A 156 -11.61 24.02 3.07
CA PHE A 156 -12.56 23.45 2.12
C PHE A 156 -12.59 21.92 2.19
N TYR A 157 -11.43 21.26 2.10
CA TYR A 157 -11.36 19.80 2.17
C TYR A 157 -11.70 19.24 3.56
N GLU A 158 -11.32 19.92 4.64
CA GLU A 158 -11.72 19.54 6.00
C GLU A 158 -13.25 19.57 6.18
N ASN A 159 -13.91 20.61 5.66
CA ASN A 159 -15.37 20.70 5.67
C ASN A 159 -15.99 19.56 4.85
N LEU A 160 -15.42 19.23 3.69
CA LEU A 160 -15.87 18.10 2.87
C LEU A 160 -15.70 16.76 3.61
N TYR A 161 -14.57 16.57 4.30
CA TYR A 161 -14.29 15.40 5.12
C TYR A 161 -15.27 15.28 6.29
N ARG A 162 -15.53 16.37 7.03
CA ARG A 162 -16.49 16.39 8.15
C ARG A 162 -17.92 16.08 7.70
N LYS A 163 -18.36 16.58 6.54
CA LYS A 163 -19.67 16.24 5.97
C LYS A 163 -19.84 14.74 5.71
N LYS A 164 -18.75 14.05 5.35
CA LYS A 164 -18.73 12.60 5.09
C LYS A 164 -18.55 11.77 6.36
N ASN A 165 -17.84 12.31 7.34
CA ASN A 165 -17.47 11.62 8.57
C ASN A 165 -17.91 12.48 9.78
N PRO A 166 -19.22 12.68 9.99
CA PRO A 166 -19.72 13.64 10.99
C PRO A 166 -19.34 13.30 12.43
N SER A 167 -19.03 12.04 12.71
CA SER A 167 -18.52 11.57 14.01
C SER A 167 -17.00 11.75 14.18
N CYS A 168 -16.28 12.11 13.12
CA CYS A 168 -14.82 12.23 13.14
C CYS A 168 -14.42 13.71 13.27
N ASP A 169 -13.81 14.04 14.40
CA ASP A 169 -13.16 15.33 14.62
C ASP A 169 -11.80 15.33 13.91
N PHE A 170 -11.72 16.08 12.80
CA PHE A 170 -10.52 16.18 11.98
C PHE A 170 -9.32 16.67 12.81
N GLU A 171 -9.51 17.71 13.64
CA GLU A 171 -8.40 18.31 14.38
C GLU A 171 -7.85 17.36 15.43
N LYS A 172 -8.74 16.67 16.16
CA LYS A 172 -8.32 15.63 17.12
C LYS A 172 -7.62 14.46 16.44
N LYS A 173 -8.09 14.04 15.26
CA LYS A 173 -7.45 12.98 14.49
C LYS A 173 -6.05 13.40 14.04
N ASP A 174 -5.92 14.61 13.50
CA ASP A 174 -4.63 15.17 13.08
C ASP A 174 -3.67 15.27 14.26
N GLU A 175 -4.13 15.81 15.39
CA GLU A 175 -3.33 15.96 16.60
C GLU A 175 -2.87 14.61 17.16
N TYR A 176 -3.76 13.61 17.19
CA TYR A 176 -3.43 12.25 17.60
C TYR A 176 -2.37 11.65 16.68
N GLU A 177 -2.52 11.74 15.36
CA GLU A 177 -1.59 11.15 14.41
C GLU A 177 -0.22 11.85 14.44
N MET A 178 -0.18 13.18 14.62
CA MET A 178 1.08 13.92 14.81
C MET A 178 1.78 13.53 16.11
N LYS A 179 1.04 13.43 17.23
CA LYS A 179 1.60 13.04 18.53
C LYS A 179 2.20 11.63 18.54
N ASN A 180 1.63 10.72 17.74
CA ASN A 180 2.08 9.34 17.64
C ASN A 180 3.09 9.10 16.50
N GLY A 181 3.56 10.15 15.81
CA GLY A 181 4.53 10.04 14.71
C GLY A 181 3.99 9.27 13.50
N ILE A 182 2.66 9.16 13.37
CA ILE A 182 1.98 8.62 12.19
C ILE A 182 2.01 9.68 11.07
N LEU A 183 1.88 10.94 11.48
CA LEU A 183 2.06 12.15 10.66
C LEU A 183 3.48 12.68 10.80
#